data_AF-A0A7X6XEH6-F1
#
_entry.id   AF-A0A7X6XEH6-F1
#
_cell.length_a   1.000
_cell.length_b   1.000
_cell.length_c   1.000
_cell.angle_alpha   90.00
_cell.angle_beta   90.00
_cell.angle_gamma   90.00
#
_symmetry.space_group_name_H-M   'P 1'
#
loop_
_entity.id
_entity.type
_entity.pdbx_description
1 polymer ?
#
loop_
_entity_poly.entity_id
_entity_poly.type
_entity_poly.pdbx_seq_one_letter_code
_entity_poly.pdbx_strand_id
1 'polypeptide(L)'
;GFTFEELIKLSKTNNAYNDFLQNIDILVDGRFVLEKRNLDLLFRGSENQRLIDVKKTLESGNITLLNEYEYNEEEVFEKVPMYI
;
A
#
# COMPACT_ATOMS: atom_id res chain seq x y z
N GLY A 1 -9.39 -1.72 7.63
CA GLY A 1 -8.27 -2.09 6.74
C GLY A 1 -7.82 -3.50 7.08
N PHE A 2 -7.30 -4.19 6.09
CA PHE A 2 -6.66 -5.51 6.20
C PHE A 2 -5.17 -5.36 5.92
N THR A 3 -4.36 -6.26 6.46
CA THR A 3 -2.97 -6.40 6.01
C THR A 3 -2.87 -7.37 4.83
N PHE A 4 -1.81 -7.29 4.07
CA PHE A 4 -1.48 -8.16 2.96
C PHE A 4 -1.40 -9.62 3.42
N GLU A 5 -0.82 -9.86 4.59
CA GLU A 5 -0.74 -11.19 5.19
C GLU A 5 -2.14 -11.75 5.51
N GLU A 6 -3.06 -10.90 5.98
CA GLU A 6 -4.47 -11.28 6.18
C GLU A 6 -5.14 -11.61 4.84
N LEU A 7 -4.93 -10.78 3.80
CA LEU A 7 -5.49 -11.02 2.46
C LEU A 7 -4.95 -12.30 1.82
N ILE A 8 -3.64 -12.59 1.96
CA ILE A 8 -3.03 -13.85 1.51
C ILE A 8 -3.59 -15.05 2.28
N LYS A 9 -3.92 -14.90 3.56
CA LYS A 9 -4.56 -15.97 4.31
C LYS A 9 -5.98 -16.23 3.80
N LEU A 10 -6.73 -15.17 3.48
CA LEU A 10 -8.08 -15.28 2.93
C LEU A 10 -8.09 -15.80 1.48
N SER A 11 -7.07 -15.50 0.69
CA SER A 11 -6.95 -15.98 -0.69
C SER A 11 -6.79 -17.50 -0.79
N LYS A 12 -6.24 -18.13 0.27
CA LYS A 12 -6.14 -19.61 0.36
C LYS A 12 -7.49 -20.32 0.45
N THR A 13 -8.52 -19.65 0.94
CA THR A 13 -9.86 -20.26 1.12
C THR A 13 -10.93 -19.65 0.23
N ASN A 14 -10.69 -18.47 -0.33
CA ASN A 14 -11.62 -17.79 -1.22
C ASN A 14 -10.86 -17.12 -2.38
N ASN A 15 -11.11 -17.63 -3.60
CA ASN A 15 -10.41 -17.19 -4.80
C ASN A 15 -10.64 -15.72 -5.13
N ALA A 16 -11.75 -15.10 -4.67
CA ALA A 16 -12.00 -13.68 -4.92
C ALA A 16 -10.89 -12.78 -4.36
N TYR A 17 -10.26 -13.14 -3.25
CA TYR A 17 -9.13 -12.38 -2.70
C TYR A 17 -7.84 -12.62 -3.50
N ASN A 18 -7.65 -13.82 -4.04
CA ASN A 18 -6.54 -14.09 -4.94
C ASN A 18 -6.69 -13.25 -6.21
N ASP A 19 -7.86 -13.32 -6.84
CA ASP A 19 -8.18 -12.55 -8.05
C ASP A 19 -8.03 -11.05 -7.79
N PHE A 20 -8.50 -10.56 -6.64
CA PHE A 20 -8.28 -9.16 -6.23
C PHE A 20 -6.79 -8.80 -6.19
N LEU A 21 -5.96 -9.59 -5.49
CA LEU A 21 -4.52 -9.33 -5.38
C LEU A 21 -3.79 -9.39 -6.73
N GLN A 22 -4.26 -10.23 -7.67
CA GLN A 22 -3.69 -10.33 -9.02
C GLN A 22 -4.05 -9.14 -9.92
N ASN A 23 -5.08 -8.37 -9.58
CA ASN A 23 -5.61 -7.27 -10.40
C ASN A 23 -5.28 -5.87 -9.86
N ILE A 24 -4.43 -5.77 -8.83
CA ILE A 24 -4.02 -4.48 -8.26
C ILE A 24 -2.51 -4.31 -8.33
N ASP A 25 -2.08 -3.07 -8.54
CA ASP A 25 -0.66 -2.71 -8.55
C ASP A 25 -0.15 -2.34 -7.16
N ILE A 26 -0.96 -1.57 -6.43
CA ILE A 26 -0.59 -0.94 -5.16
C ILE A 26 -1.68 -1.20 -4.13
N LEU A 27 -1.27 -1.55 -2.91
CA LEU A 27 -2.17 -1.77 -1.77
C LEU A 27 -1.84 -0.81 -0.63
N VAL A 28 -2.86 -0.09 -0.16
CA VAL A 28 -2.82 0.59 1.14
C VAL A 28 -3.12 -0.43 2.23
N ASP A 29 -2.08 -0.85 2.91
CA ASP A 29 -2.06 -1.98 3.83
C ASP A 29 -2.23 -1.53 5.28
N GLY A 30 -3.18 -2.17 5.99
CA GLY A 30 -3.42 -1.95 7.41
C GLY A 30 -4.64 -1.07 7.74
N ARG A 31 -4.96 -0.99 9.04
CA ARG A 31 -6.08 -0.19 9.55
C ARG A 31 -5.72 1.28 9.62
N PHE A 32 -6.70 2.13 9.36
CA PHE A 32 -6.60 3.55 9.67
C PHE A 32 -6.58 3.76 11.19
N VAL A 33 -5.69 4.62 11.67
CA VAL A 33 -5.53 4.98 13.08
C VAL A 33 -5.62 6.50 13.19
N LEU A 34 -6.61 7.00 13.93
CA LEU A 34 -6.92 8.43 13.98
C LEU A 34 -5.79 9.24 14.62
N GLU A 35 -5.11 8.68 15.62
CA GLU A 35 -3.97 9.28 16.31
C GLU A 35 -2.74 9.42 15.40
N LYS A 36 -2.69 8.66 14.31
CA LYS A 36 -1.63 8.70 13.29
C LYS A 36 -2.13 9.31 11.98
N ARG A 37 -3.28 9.99 12.00
CA ARG A 37 -3.82 10.66 10.83
C ARG A 37 -2.83 11.74 10.38
N ASN A 38 -2.45 11.69 9.11
CA ASN A 38 -1.58 12.68 8.49
C ASN A 38 -2.13 13.00 7.09
N LEU A 39 -2.41 14.28 6.84
CA LEU A 39 -3.01 14.76 5.59
C LEU A 39 -1.97 15.02 4.48
N ASP A 40 -0.69 15.05 4.83
CA ASP A 40 0.40 15.27 3.87
C ASP A 40 0.79 13.97 3.13
N LEU A 41 0.21 12.83 3.53
CA LEU A 41 0.40 11.54 2.88
C LEU A 41 -0.45 11.44 1.61
N LEU A 42 0.16 11.10 0.47
CA LEU A 42 -0.50 11.14 -0.84
C LEU A 42 -1.63 10.11 -1.01
N PHE A 43 -1.41 8.86 -0.58
CA PHE A 43 -2.31 7.74 -0.90
C PHE A 43 -2.97 7.09 0.33
N ARG A 44 -2.56 7.47 1.53
CA ARG A 44 -2.96 6.80 2.78
C ARG A 44 -3.37 7.82 3.83
N GLY A 45 -4.30 7.45 4.70
CA GLY A 45 -4.86 8.38 5.69
C GLY A 45 -4.09 8.43 7.00
N SER A 46 -3.32 7.39 7.32
CA SER A 46 -2.53 7.33 8.55
C SER A 46 -1.14 6.73 8.34
N GLU A 47 -0.16 7.23 9.10
CA GLU A 47 1.27 6.89 8.93
C GLU A 47 1.60 5.41 9.13
N ASN A 48 0.77 4.69 9.88
CA ASN A 48 0.94 3.25 10.10
C ASN A 48 0.50 2.37 8.93
N GLN A 49 -0.18 2.93 7.92
CA GLN A 49 -0.59 2.16 6.75
C GLN A 49 0.61 2.02 5.81
N ARG A 50 0.94 0.80 5.36
CA ARG A 50 2.03 0.58 4.42
C ARG A 50 1.52 0.80 2.99
N LEU A 51 2.37 1.30 2.10
CA LEU A 51 2.10 1.26 0.66
C LEU A 51 2.91 0.11 0.08
N ILE A 52 2.21 -0.95 -0.35
CA ILE A 52 2.83 -2.16 -0.87
C ILE A 52 2.71 -2.16 -2.39
N ASP A 53 3.84 -2.37 -3.07
CA ASP A 53 3.87 -2.73 -4.49
C ASP A 53 3.52 -4.22 -4.60
N VAL A 54 2.28 -4.50 -5.00
CA VAL A 54 1.72 -5.86 -4.98
C VAL A 54 2.37 -6.72 -6.06
N LYS A 55 2.62 -6.16 -7.25
CA LYS A 55 3.28 -6.89 -8.34
C LYS A 55 4.67 -7.36 -7.93
N LYS A 56 5.54 -6.45 -7.47
CA LYS A 56 6.89 -6.80 -7.02
C LYS A 56 6.86 -7.74 -5.81
N THR A 57 5.88 -7.57 -4.93
CA THR A 57 5.72 -8.45 -3.76
C THR A 57 5.35 -9.88 -4.16
N LEU A 58 4.44 -10.05 -5.12
CA LEU A 58 4.05 -11.37 -5.62
C LEU A 58 5.17 -12.05 -6.42
N GLU A 59 5.92 -11.29 -7.22
CA GLU A 59 7.05 -11.79 -8.01
C GLU A 59 8.24 -12.22 -7.14
N SER A 60 8.61 -11.41 -6.16
CA SER A 60 9.77 -11.65 -5.29
C SER A 60 9.45 -12.57 -4.10
N GLY A 61 8.17 -12.75 -3.77
CA GLY A 61 7.70 -13.42 -2.55
C GLY A 61 7.99 -12.66 -1.26
N ASN A 62 8.55 -11.45 -1.33
CA ASN A 62 8.88 -10.60 -0.17
C ASN A 62 8.15 -9.26 -0.28
N ILE A 63 7.73 -8.69 0.86
CA ILE A 63 7.02 -7.40 0.86
C ILE A 63 7.94 -6.31 0.32
N THR A 64 7.51 -5.71 -0.79
CA THR A 64 8.15 -4.55 -1.41
C THR A 64 7.34 -3.31 -1.07
N LEU A 65 7.97 -2.35 -0.38
CA LEU A 65 7.35 -1.07 -0.06
C LEU A 65 7.52 -0.10 -1.22
N LEU A 66 6.45 0.59 -1.57
CA LEU A 66 6.47 1.68 -2.54
C LEU A 66 6.83 2.99 -1.82
N ASN A 67 7.73 3.77 -2.42
CA ASN A 67 7.91 5.16 -2.04
C ASN A 67 6.79 5.99 -2.68
N GLU A 68 5.99 6.68 -1.87
CA GLU A 68 4.81 7.42 -2.33
C GLU A 68 5.12 8.58 -3.29
N TYR A 69 6.39 8.98 -3.42
CA TYR A 69 6.86 10.04 -4.34
C TYR A 69 7.54 9.49 -5.60
N GLU A 70 7.75 8.17 -5.70
CA GLU A 70 8.45 7.54 -6.82
C GLU A 70 7.56 6.48 -7.47
N TYR A 71 7.45 6.52 -8.80
CA TYR A 71 6.76 5.50 -9.58
C TYR A 71 7.58 5.17 -10.82
N ASN A 72 7.92 3.89 -11.00
CA ASN A 72 8.81 3.44 -12.08
C ASN A 72 10.14 4.22 -12.19
N GLU A 73 10.76 4.53 -11.05
CA GLU A 73 12.02 5.31 -10.99
C GLU A 73 11.89 6.79 -11.42
N GLU A 74 10.67 7.26 -11.64
CA GLU A 74 10.36 8.67 -11.88
C GLU A 74 9.76 9.31 -10.62
N GLU A 75 10.22 10.50 -10.26
CA GLU A 75 9.55 11.32 -9.24
C GLU A 75 8.22 11.81 -9.81
N VAL A 76 7.12 11.38 -9.20
CA VAL A 76 5.76 11.69 -9.67
C VAL A 76 5.17 12.93 -9.02
N PHE A 77 5.68 13.33 -7.84
CA PHE A 77 5.22 14.49 -7.09
C PHE A 77 6.38 15.16 -6.36
N GLU A 78 6.52 16.47 -6.52
CA GLU A 78 7.39 17.25 -5.64
C GLU A 78 6.80 17.29 -4.22
N LYS A 79 7.61 16.96 -3.21
CA LYS A 79 7.26 17.27 -1.81
C LYS A 79 7.21 18.78 -1.63
N VAL A 80 6.02 19.36 -1.78
CA VAL A 80 5.80 20.75 -1.37
C VAL A 80 5.48 20.74 0.12
N PRO A 81 6.35 21.25 1.00
CA PRO A 81 6.01 21.39 2.41
C PRO A 81 4.79 22.31 2.53
N MET A 82 3.69 21.80 3.08
CA MET A 82 2.53 22.62 3.41
C MET A 82 2.86 23.44 4.65
N TYR A 83 3.34 24.68 4.45
CA TYR A 83 3.48 25.63 5.55
C TYR A 83 2.08 26.06 5.99
N ILE A 84 1.64 25.55 7.15
CA ILE A 84 0.42 25.99 7.84
C ILE A 84 0.75 27.16 8.77
#